data_AF-A0A259DER4-F1
#
_entry.id   AF-A0A259DER4-F1
#
_cell.length_a   1.000
_cell.length_b   1.000
_cell.length_c   1.000
_cell.angle_alpha   90.00
_cell.angle_beta   90.00
_cell.angle_gamma   90.00
#
_symmetry.space_group_name_H-M   'P 1'
#
loop_
_entity.id
_entity.type
_entity.pdbx_description
1 polymer ?
#
loop_
_entity_poly.entity_id
_entity_poly.type
_entity_poly.pdbx_seq_one_letter_code
_entity_poly.pdbx_strand_id
1 'polypeptide(L)' 'MDNKAHWEQVYGSKAPDAVSWYAPHLETSLKLIHQASANKSSAIIDIGGGESTLVDDLISEGYQDISVLDISQKAID' A
#
# COMPACT_ATOMS: atom_id res chain seq x y z
N MET A 1 -14.36 -2.13 -19.66
CA MET A 1 -14.58 -1.40 -18.39
C MET A 1 -13.37 -0.52 -18.17
N ASP A 2 -13.58 0.72 -17.76
CA ASP A 2 -12.47 1.60 -17.38
C ASP A 2 -11.96 1.16 -15.99
N ASN A 3 -10.75 0.60 -15.94
CA ASN A 3 -10.15 0.09 -14.70
C ASN A 3 -9.98 1.20 -13.65
N LYS A 4 -9.72 2.44 -14.09
CA LYS A 4 -9.60 3.57 -13.18
C LYS A 4 -10.94 3.88 -12.51
N ALA A 5 -12.00 4.00 -13.31
CA ALA A 5 -13.34 4.26 -12.81
C ALA A 5 -13.83 3.17 -11.83
N HIS A 6 -13.47 1.90 -12.07
CA HIS A 6 -13.77 0.82 -11.14
C HIS A 6 -13.14 1.04 -9.77
N TRP A 7 -11.83 1.31 -9.72
CA TRP A 7 -11.12 1.49 -8.45
C TRP A 7 -11.52 2.79 -7.74
N GLU A 8 -11.75 3.88 -8.47
CA GLU A 8 -12.32 5.12 -7.90
C GLU A 8 -13.71 4.91 -7.28
N GLN A 9 -14.52 3.99 -7.82
CA GLN A 9 -15.78 3.62 -7.22
C GLN A 9 -15.57 2.77 -5.96
N VAL A 10 -14.68 1.77 -5.99
CA VAL A 10 -14.40 0.90 -4.84
C VAL A 10 -13.93 1.70 -3.63
N TYR A 11 -12.86 2.50 -3.79
CA TYR A 11 -12.31 3.34 -2.72
C TYR A 11 -13.27 4.47 -2.31
N GLY A 12 -14.17 4.88 -3.21
CA GLY A 12 -15.19 5.87 -2.89
C GLY A 12 -16.43 5.33 -2.15
N SER A 13 -16.61 4.00 -2.04
CA SER A 13 -17.87 3.40 -1.58
C SER A 13 -17.71 2.33 -0.50
N LYS A 14 -16.50 1.85 -0.25
CA LYS A 14 -16.20 0.85 0.77
C LYS A 14 -15.24 1.44 1.79
N ALA A 15 -15.36 0.99 3.03
CA ALA A 15 -14.32 1.22 4.01
C ALA A 15 -13.07 0.37 3.66
N PRO A 16 -11.87 0.81 4.07
CA PRO A 16 -10.63 0.06 3.86
C PRO A 16 -10.66 -1.38 4.37
N ASP A 17 -11.37 -1.63 5.46
CA ASP A 17 -11.49 -2.95 6.07
C ASP A 17 -12.60 -3.83 5.49
N ALA A 18 -13.38 -3.29 4.54
CA ALA A 18 -14.53 -3.97 3.92
C ALA A 18 -14.19 -4.64 2.57
N VAL A 19 -12.93 -4.65 2.16
CA VAL A 19 -12.44 -5.33 0.96
C VAL A 19 -11.77 -6.66 1.32
N SER A 20 -11.90 -7.65 0.45
CA SER A 20 -11.46 -9.03 0.74
C SER A 20 -9.94 -9.20 0.85
N TRP A 21 -9.18 -8.22 0.39
CA TRP A 21 -7.71 -8.22 0.44
C TRP A 21 -7.16 -7.42 1.62
N TYR A 22 -8.02 -6.81 2.44
CA TYR A 22 -7.58 -6.06 3.61
C TYR A 22 -6.90 -6.98 4.63
N ALA A 23 -5.78 -6.50 5.15
CA ALA A 23 -5.13 -7.02 6.34
C ALA A 23 -4.64 -5.83 7.17
N PRO A 24 -4.78 -5.85 8.50
CA PRO A 24 -4.29 -4.75 9.34
C PRO A 24 -2.77 -4.59 9.28
N HIS A 25 -2.02 -5.69 9.09
CA HIS A 25 -0.57 -5.68 8.89
C HIS A 25 -0.18 -6.73 7.83
N LEU A 26 0.71 -6.37 6.91
CA LEU A 26 1.16 -7.25 5.84
C LEU A 26 2.41 -8.03 6.23
N GLU A 27 2.31 -8.82 7.29
CA GLU A 27 3.40 -9.58 7.94
C GLU A 27 4.33 -10.32 6.96
N THR A 28 3.75 -10.99 5.97
CA THR A 28 4.53 -11.74 4.97
C THR A 28 5.32 -10.79 4.07
N SER A 29 4.70 -9.70 3.61
CA SER A 29 5.37 -8.69 2.77
C SER A 29 6.48 -7.99 3.54
N LEU A 30 6.22 -7.56 4.78
CA LEU A 30 7.21 -6.94 5.66
C LEU A 30 8.43 -7.83 5.85
N LYS A 31 8.21 -9.11 6.18
CA LYS A 31 9.30 -10.09 6.32
C LYS A 31 10.14 -10.21 5.03
N LEU A 32 9.49 -10.25 3.87
CA LEU A 32 10.20 -10.33 2.59
C LEU A 32 11.01 -9.05 2.31
N ILE A 33 10.46 -7.87 2.63
CA ILE A 33 11.16 -6.59 2.49
C ILE A 33 12.36 -6.53 3.42
N HIS A 34 12.23 -6.96 4.68
CA HIS A 34 13.35 -7.03 5.63
C HIS A 34 14.48 -7.92 5.15
N GLN A 35 14.14 -9.04 4.50
CA GLN A 35 15.10 -9.96 3.91
C GLN A 35 15.77 -9.38 2.66
N ALA A 36 15.03 -8.62 1.86
CA ALA A 36 15.53 -8.00 0.64
C ALA A 36 16.42 -6.77 0.92
N SER A 37 16.06 -5.95 1.92
CA SER A 37 16.88 -4.83 2.38
C SER A 37 16.62 -4.50 3.86
N ALA A 38 17.69 -4.67 4.66
CA ALA A 38 17.75 -4.15 6.02
C ALA A 38 18.12 -2.65 6.07
N ASN A 39 18.50 -2.04 4.93
CA ASN A 39 18.86 -0.63 4.88
C ASN A 39 17.58 0.23 4.82
N LYS A 40 17.36 1.01 5.86
CA LYS A 40 16.21 1.91 5.99
C LYS A 40 16.23 3.11 5.01
N SER A 41 17.36 3.34 4.33
CA SER A 41 17.47 4.32 3.24
C SER A 41 17.31 3.71 1.85
N SER A 42 16.94 2.42 1.74
CA SER A 42 16.60 1.82 0.45
C SER A 42 15.31 2.43 -0.10
N ALA A 43 15.32 2.77 -1.38
CA ALA A 43 14.13 3.17 -2.12
C ALA A 43 13.17 1.99 -2.29
N ILE A 44 11.92 2.17 -1.87
CA ILE A 44 10.82 1.20 -1.99
C ILE A 44 9.67 1.85 -2.76
N ILE A 45 9.08 1.12 -3.70
CA ILE A 45 7.85 1.53 -4.38
C ILE A 45 6.75 0.49 -4.15
N ASP A 46 5.62 0.92 -3.59
CA ASP A 46 4.39 0.15 -3.49
C ASP A 46 3.48 0.45 -4.69
N ILE A 47 3.17 -0.56 -5.50
CA ILE A 47 2.43 -0.41 -6.76
C ILE A 47 1.04 -1.04 -6.60
N GLY A 48 0.01 -0.22 -6.80
CA GLY A 48 -1.37 -0.58 -6.48
C GLY A 48 -1.61 -0.55 -4.97
N GLY A 49 -1.01 0.41 -4.27
CA GLY A 49 -1.05 0.49 -2.82
C GLY A 49 -2.47 0.56 -2.26
N GLY A 50 -3.42 1.14 -3.01
CA GLY A 50 -4.81 1.19 -2.61
C GLY A 50 -4.98 1.77 -1.21
N GLU A 51 -5.71 1.04 -0.37
CA GLU A 51 -5.84 1.31 1.07
C GLU A 51 -5.14 0.23 1.92
N SER A 52 -4.01 -0.28 1.42
CA SER A 52 -3.12 -1.20 2.14
C SER A 52 -2.42 -0.51 3.30
N THR A 53 -2.15 -1.22 4.38
CA THR A 53 -1.41 -0.71 5.55
C THR A 53 0.11 -0.83 5.42
N LEU A 54 0.62 -1.33 4.28
CA LEU A 54 2.05 -1.60 4.09
C LEU A 54 2.91 -0.34 4.24
N VAL A 55 2.50 0.77 3.65
CA VAL A 55 3.26 2.03 3.70
C VAL A 55 3.36 2.54 5.14
N ASP A 56 2.28 2.41 5.92
CA ASP A 56 2.24 2.83 7.31
C ASP A 56 3.21 2.01 8.16
N ASP A 57 3.21 0.69 7.99
CA ASP A 57 4.12 -0.22 8.68
C ASP A 57 5.58 0.12 8.33
N LEU A 58 5.91 0.31 7.05
CA LEU A 58 7.27 0.65 6.61
C LEU A 58 7.75 2.00 7.18
N ILE A 59 6.89 3.02 7.21
CA ILE A 59 7.19 4.32 7.83
C ILE A 59 7.43 4.13 9.33
N SER A 60 6.57 3.36 10.00
CA SER A 60 6.69 3.11 11.45
C SER A 60 8.00 2.42 11.83
N GLU A 61 8.52 1.56 10.94
CA GLU A 61 9.80 0.88 11.09
C GLU A 61 11.01 1.72 10.65
N GLY A 62 10.79 2.94 10.18
CA GLY A 62 11.82 3.92 9.86
C GLY A 62 12.39 3.86 8.45
N TYR A 63 11.73 3.20 7.49
CA TYR A 63 12.09 3.34 6.08
C TYR A 63 11.85 4.78 5.60
N GLN A 64 12.79 5.34 4.85
CA GLN A 64 12.85 6.79 4.58
C GLN A 64 12.50 7.18 3.14
N ASP A 65 12.66 6.26 2.19
CA ASP A 65 12.48 6.52 0.76
C ASP A 65 11.40 5.59 0.21
N ILE A 66 10.14 5.98 0.43
CA ILE A 66 8.97 5.18 0.06
C ILE A 66 8.12 5.99 -0.91
N SER A 67 7.76 5.36 -2.03
CA SER A 67 6.80 5.89 -3.01
C SER A 67 5.61 4.95 -3.09
N VAL A 68 4.40 5.51 -3.21
CA VAL A 68 3.18 4.74 -3.47
C VAL A 68 2.63 5.18 -4.82
N LEU A 69 2.28 4.22 -5.68
CA LEU A 69 1.67 4.44 -6.97
C LEU A 69 0.33 3.73 -7.01
N ASP A 70 -0.74 4.46 -7.30
CA ASP A 70 -2.05 3.88 -7.57
C ASP A 70 -2.70 4.48 -8.82
N ILE A 71 -3.60 3.73 -9.45
CA ILE A 71 -4.38 4.18 -10.61
C ILE A 71 -5.55 5.09 -10.19
N SER A 72 -6.03 4.91 -8.95
CA SER A 72 -7.11 5.68 -8.35
C SER A 72 -6.55 6.82 -7.51
N GLN A 73 -6.94 8.06 -7.84
CA GLN A 73 -6.58 9.21 -7.02
C GLN A 73 -7.12 9.09 -5.59
N LYS A 74 -8.33 8.53 -5.43
CA LYS A 74 -8.97 8.33 -4.12
C LYS A 74 -8.24 7.36 -3.19
N ALA A 75 -7.31 6.56 -3.72
CA ALA A 75 -6.49 5.70 -2.87
C ALA A 75 -5.35 6.47 -2.19
N ILE A 76 -5.00 7.66 -2.69
CA ILE A 76 -3.81 8.43 -2.30
C ILE A 76 -4.17 9.80 -1.69
N ASP A 77 -5.38 10.32 -1.96
CA ASP A 77 -5.92 11.58 -1.39
C ASP A 77 -6.48 11.41 0.02
#